data_AF-A0A0B1TUL4-F1
#
_entry.id   AF-A0A0B1TUL4-F1
#
_cell.length_a   1.000
_cell.length_b   1.000
_cell.length_c   1.000
_cell.angle_alpha   90.00
_cell.angle_beta   90.00
_cell.angle_gamma   90.00
#
_symmetry.space_group_name_H-M   'P 1'
#
loop_
_entity.id
_entity.type
_entity.pdbx_description
1 polymer ?
#
loop_
_entity_poly.entity_id
_entity_poly.type
_entity_poly.pdbx_seq_one_letter_code
_entity_poly.pdbx_strand_id
1 'polypeptide(L)'
;MTEIEVLLMRNPELTLERLKVATTKKVIEVSEFKMLLEMYGLESHFQPFYQRLVSCFLTHDGKFHFCAFVACLALVRPPVTHSAPAEPPTPLWLKPALPLDSPDIKRLEEKAAGDGNFKN
;
A
#
# COMPACT_ATOMS: atom_id res chain seq x y z
N MET A 1 -10.23 10.15 5.45
CA MET A 1 -8.96 9.47 5.79
C MET A 1 -8.54 9.97 7.15
N THR A 2 -8.36 9.08 8.11
CA THR A 2 -7.94 9.43 9.48
C THR A 2 -6.44 9.75 9.53
N GLU A 3 -5.98 10.47 10.56
CA GLU A 3 -4.55 10.80 10.70
C GLU A 3 -3.68 9.55 10.86
N ILE A 4 -4.21 8.50 11.50
CA ILE A 4 -3.56 7.20 11.64
C ILE A 4 -3.46 6.49 10.27
N GLU A 5 -4.51 6.53 9.44
CA GLU A 5 -4.42 6.02 8.07
C GLU A 5 -3.32 6.71 7.28
N VAL A 6 -3.24 8.05 7.35
CA VAL A 6 -2.19 8.83 6.66
C VAL A 6 -0.80 8.45 7.19
N LEU A 7 -0.63 8.29 8.50
CA LEU A 7 0.63 7.87 9.11
C LEU A 7 1.10 6.52 8.57
N LEU A 8 0.20 5.53 8.51
CA LEU A 8 0.51 4.18 8.01
C LEU A 8 0.77 4.20 6.49
N MET A 9 0.08 5.05 5.73
CA MET A 9 0.34 5.21 4.30
C MET A 9 1.71 5.82 4.01
N ARG A 10 2.18 6.74 4.86
CA ARG A 10 3.49 7.40 4.69
C ARG A 10 4.65 6.55 5.20
N ASN A 11 4.39 5.60 6.09
CA ASN A 11 5.40 4.77 6.74
C ASN A 11 4.96 3.29 6.63
N PRO A 12 5.09 2.67 5.45
CA PRO A 12 4.59 1.30 5.22
C PRO A 12 5.32 0.25 6.06
N GLU A 13 6.54 0.53 6.52
CA GLU A 13 7.26 -0.36 7.46
C GLU A 13 6.81 -0.23 8.92
N LEU A 14 6.04 0.81 9.25
CA LEU A 14 5.59 1.07 10.61
C LEU A 14 4.44 0.12 10.96
N THR A 15 4.66 -0.74 11.95
CA THR A 15 3.66 -1.66 12.47
C THR A 15 3.16 -1.24 13.84
N LEU A 16 1.84 -1.35 14.06
CA LEU A 16 1.19 -1.10 15.35
C LEU A 16 0.83 -2.39 16.10
N GLU A 17 1.18 -3.57 15.58
CA GLU A 17 0.77 -4.85 16.18
C GLU A 17 1.25 -5.01 17.62
N ARG A 18 2.50 -4.63 17.89
CA ARG A 18 3.06 -4.69 19.25
C ARG A 18 2.38 -3.71 20.19
N LEU A 19 2.05 -2.51 19.69
CA LEU A 19 1.31 -1.52 20.47
C LEU A 19 -0.07 -2.05 20.85
N LYS A 20 -0.79 -2.73 19.94
CA LYS A 20 -2.14 -3.29 20.21
C LYS A 20 -2.18 -4.25 21.40
N VAL A 21 -1.09 -4.96 21.67
CA VAL A 21 -0.98 -5.96 22.74
C VAL A 21 -0.07 -5.51 23.90
N ALA A 22 0.35 -4.24 23.91
CA ALA A 22 1.33 -3.72 24.86
C ALA A 22 0.88 -3.75 26.32
N THR A 23 -0.44 -3.75 26.56
CA THR A 23 -1.02 -3.84 27.88
C THR A 23 -2.39 -4.51 27.82
N THR A 24 -2.78 -5.15 28.93
CA THR A 24 -4.12 -5.72 29.12
C THR A 24 -5.08 -4.73 29.79
N LYS A 25 -4.58 -3.58 30.26
CA LYS A 25 -5.39 -2.52 30.85
C LYS A 25 -6.26 -1.86 29.78
N LYS A 26 -7.56 -1.74 30.05
CA LYS A 26 -8.51 -1.07 29.14
C LYS A 26 -8.37 0.46 29.16
N VAL A 27 -7.97 0.99 30.31
CA VAL A 27 -7.77 2.41 30.57
C VAL A 27 -6.42 2.57 31.25
N ILE A 28 -5.62 3.52 30.78
CA ILE A 28 -4.26 3.79 31.28
C ILE A 28 -4.06 5.29 31.49
N GLU A 29 -3.01 5.67 32.22
CA GLU A 29 -2.62 7.08 32.32
C GLU A 29 -2.12 7.60 30.95
N VAL A 30 -2.29 8.90 30.69
CA VAL A 30 -1.79 9.51 29.44
C VAL A 30 -0.26 9.41 29.34
N SER A 31 0.44 9.50 30.47
CA SER A 31 1.89 9.28 30.56
C SER A 31 2.27 7.83 30.25
N GLU A 32 1.47 6.85 30.69
CA GLU A 32 1.68 5.44 30.36
C GLU A 32 1.52 5.23 28.85
N PHE A 33 0.52 5.87 28.22
CA PHE A 33 0.38 5.82 26.77
C PHE A 33 1.59 6.44 26.03
N LYS A 34 2.07 7.60 26.47
CA LYS A 34 3.28 8.24 25.91
C LYS A 34 4.49 7.32 26.01
N MET A 35 4.70 6.70 27.18
CA MET A 35 5.78 5.75 27.43
C MET A 35 5.70 4.54 26.49
N LEU A 36 4.49 4.01 26.21
CA LEU A 36 4.33 2.93 25.25
C LEU A 36 4.76 3.38 23.84
N LEU A 37 4.38 4.58 23.39
CA LEU A 37 4.83 5.09 22.10
C LEU A 37 6.36 5.22 22.03
N GLU A 38 7.00 5.70 23.10
CA GLU A 38 8.45 5.81 23.19
C GLU A 38 9.14 4.43 23.13
N MET A 39 8.67 3.45 23.93
CA MET A 39 9.26 2.10 23.97
C MET A 39 9.21 1.37 22.63
N TYR A 40 8.20 1.65 21.80
CA TYR A 40 8.07 1.07 20.46
C TYR A 40 8.62 1.97 19.34
N GLY A 41 9.25 3.10 19.67
CA GLY A 41 9.80 4.02 18.67
C GLY A 41 8.73 4.73 17.82
N LEU A 42 7.51 4.84 18.31
CA LEU A 42 6.36 5.43 17.61
C LEU A 42 6.14 6.91 17.94
N GLU A 43 6.78 7.43 19.00
CA GLU A 43 6.54 8.79 19.51
C GLU A 43 6.63 9.86 18.39
N SER A 44 7.73 9.87 17.63
CA SER A 44 7.97 10.87 16.58
C SER A 44 6.92 10.84 15.47
N HIS A 45 6.36 9.67 15.17
CA HIS A 45 5.32 9.54 14.14
C HIS A 45 3.96 10.05 14.62
N PHE A 46 3.64 9.88 15.91
CA PHE A 46 2.38 10.34 16.50
C PHE A 46 2.43 11.81 16.94
N GLN A 47 3.62 12.39 17.14
CA GLN A 47 3.82 13.76 17.61
C GLN A 47 2.99 14.83 16.87
N PRO A 48 2.82 14.81 15.53
CA PRO A 48 2.08 15.84 14.82
C PRO A 48 0.59 15.94 15.19
N PHE A 49 0.00 14.87 15.70
CA PHE A 49 -1.44 14.81 16.03
C PHE A 49 -1.72 14.23 17.42
N TYR A 50 -0.68 14.05 18.25
CA TYR A 50 -0.76 13.40 19.56
C TYR A 50 -1.81 14.02 20.47
N GLN A 51 -1.87 15.36 20.55
CA GLN A 51 -2.84 16.06 21.41
C GLN A 51 -4.28 15.79 21.00
N ARG A 52 -4.56 15.75 19.69
CA ARG A 52 -5.89 15.45 19.16
C ARG A 52 -6.25 13.99 19.41
N LEU A 53 -5.30 13.08 19.15
CA LEU A 53 -5.45 11.66 19.45
C LEU A 53 -5.81 11.44 20.92
N VAL A 54 -5.02 11.98 21.85
CA VAL A 54 -5.25 11.85 23.29
C VAL A 54 -6.62 12.39 23.67
N SER A 55 -6.99 13.57 23.16
CA SER A 55 -8.29 14.19 23.43
C SER A 55 -9.47 13.32 22.98
N CYS A 56 -9.35 12.61 21.86
CA CYS A 56 -10.41 11.72 21.35
C CYS A 56 -10.67 10.49 22.23
N PHE A 57 -9.69 10.06 23.02
CA PHE A 57 -9.78 8.87 23.87
C PHE A 57 -9.68 9.20 25.36
N LEU A 58 -9.77 10.47 25.73
CA LEU A 58 -9.69 10.90 27.12
C LEU A 58 -11.02 10.58 27.84
N THR A 59 -10.91 10.00 29.03
CA THR A 59 -12.03 9.84 29.97
C THR A 59 -12.31 11.18 30.67
N HIS A 60 -13.46 11.26 31.36
CA HIS A 60 -13.77 12.40 32.22
C HIS A 60 -12.78 12.60 33.38
N ASP A 61 -12.12 11.54 33.85
CA ASP A 61 -11.09 11.59 34.90
C ASP A 61 -9.66 11.78 34.36
N GLY A 62 -9.50 12.11 33.07
CA GLY A 62 -8.21 12.47 32.48
C GLY A 62 -7.32 11.27 32.09
N LYS A 63 -7.88 10.06 32.06
CA LYS A 63 -7.20 8.84 31.63
C LYS A 63 -7.45 8.54 30.16
N PHE A 64 -6.67 7.63 29.59
CA PHE A 64 -6.74 7.27 28.18
C PHE A 64 -7.45 5.92 28.00
N HIS A 65 -8.52 5.89 27.20
CA HIS A 65 -9.25 4.68 26.80
C HIS A 65 -8.46 3.84 25.78
N PHE A 66 -7.46 3.13 26.26
CA PHE A 66 -6.59 2.30 25.43
C PHE A 66 -7.33 1.24 24.60
N CYS A 67 -8.35 0.58 25.18
CA CYS A 67 -9.11 -0.43 24.44
C CYS A 67 -9.90 0.16 23.27
N ALA A 68 -10.43 1.38 23.41
CA ALA A 68 -11.14 2.07 22.34
C ALA A 68 -10.17 2.47 21.22
N PHE A 69 -8.99 2.98 21.59
CA PHE A 69 -7.91 3.25 20.64
C PHE A 69 -7.53 2.00 19.84
N VAL A 70 -7.27 0.86 20.50
CA VAL A 70 -6.95 -0.41 19.83
C VAL A 70 -8.08 -0.89 18.93
N ALA A 71 -9.34 -0.76 19.36
CA ALA A 71 -10.49 -1.10 18.53
C ALA A 71 -10.55 -0.23 17.26
N CYS A 72 -10.28 1.07 17.36
CA CYS A 72 -10.18 1.96 16.20
C CYS A 72 -9.02 1.58 15.27
N LEU A 73 -7.88 1.16 15.81
CA LEU A 73 -6.76 0.65 14.98
C LEU A 73 -7.10 -0.63 14.21
N ALA A 74 -8.12 -1.39 14.61
CA ALA A 74 -8.59 -2.56 13.86
C ALA A 74 -9.48 -2.17 12.66
N LEU A 75 -10.07 -0.97 12.68
CA LEU A 75 -10.89 -0.44 11.60
C LEU A 75 -10.04 0.20 10.49
N VAL A 76 -8.86 0.69 10.86
CA VAL A 76 -7.89 1.25 9.93
C VAL A 76 -7.31 0.11 9.09
N ARG A 77 -7.80 -0.02 7.85
CA ARG A 77 -7.19 -0.90 6.85
C ARG A 77 -6.03 -0.13 6.21
N PRO A 78 -4.79 -0.67 6.25
CA PRO A 78 -3.77 -0.19 5.32
C PRO A 78 -4.34 -0.31 3.90
N PRO A 79 -4.12 0.67 3.01
CA PRO A 79 -4.45 0.45 1.61
C PRO A 79 -3.74 -0.83 1.22
N VAL A 80 -4.51 -1.81 0.74
CA VAL A 80 -3.94 -3.00 0.12
C VAL A 80 -3.07 -2.46 -0.99
N THR A 81 -1.74 -2.46 -0.78
CA THR A 81 -0.84 -2.48 -1.91
C THR A 81 -1.23 -3.77 -2.61
N HIS A 82 -2.02 -3.64 -3.67
CA HIS A 82 -2.06 -4.65 -4.70
C HIS A 82 -0.62 -4.69 -5.23
N SER A 83 0.30 -5.35 -4.51
CA SER A 83 1.21 -6.24 -5.19
C SER A 83 0.28 -7.10 -6.01
N ALA A 84 0.23 -6.81 -7.31
CA ALA A 84 -0.49 -7.65 -8.25
C ALA A 84 -0.19 -9.08 -7.81
N PRO A 85 -1.20 -9.94 -7.60
CA PRO A 85 -0.90 -11.36 -7.47
C PRO A 85 0.02 -11.66 -8.64
N ALA A 86 1.23 -12.14 -8.37
CA ALA A 86 2.07 -12.67 -9.43
C ALA A 86 1.15 -13.63 -10.17
N GLU A 87 0.72 -13.23 -11.36
CA GLU A 87 -0.13 -14.07 -12.19
C GLU A 87 0.57 -15.43 -12.19
N PRO A 88 -0.14 -16.53 -11.88
CA PRO A 88 0.45 -17.84 -12.17
C PRO A 88 0.90 -17.76 -13.63
N PRO A 89 2.14 -18.15 -13.97
CA PRO A 89 2.64 -17.97 -15.33
C PRO A 89 1.64 -18.61 -16.27
N THR A 90 0.90 -17.78 -16.99
CA THR A 90 -0.08 -18.25 -17.95
C THR A 90 0.71 -19.08 -18.95
N PRO A 91 0.49 -20.41 -19.04
CA PRO A 91 1.27 -21.22 -19.96
C PRO A 91 1.03 -20.67 -21.37
N LEU A 92 2.11 -20.34 -22.07
CA LEU A 92 2.19 -19.79 -23.42
C LEU A 92 1.46 -20.60 -24.51
N TRP A 93 0.76 -21.68 -24.15
CA TRP A 93 0.17 -22.66 -25.04
C TRP A 93 -1.31 -22.39 -25.36
N LEU A 94 -1.95 -21.41 -24.70
CA LEU A 94 -3.31 -20.97 -25.01
C LEU A 94 -3.33 -19.80 -26.02
N LYS A 95 -2.39 -19.77 -26.97
CA LYS A 95 -2.51 -18.92 -28.16
C LYS A 95 -3.29 -19.71 -29.22
N PRO A 96 -4.54 -19.33 -29.56
CA PRO A 96 -5.16 -19.85 -30.76
C PRO A 96 -4.33 -19.36 -31.95
N ALA A 97 -3.79 -20.31 -32.71
CA ALA A 97 -3.08 -20.04 -33.94
C ALA A 97 -4.02 -19.37 -34.96
N LEU A 98 -3.50 -18.38 -35.67
CA LEU A 98 -4.10 -17.79 -36.88
C LEU A 98 -4.48 -18.91 -37.87
N PRO A 99 -5.65 -18.85 -38.55
CA PRO A 99 -5.85 -19.64 -39.74
C PRO A 99 -5.11 -18.98 -40.92
N LEU A 100 -4.01 -19.61 -41.31
CA LEU A 100 -3.31 -19.40 -42.58
C LEU A 100 -3.97 -20.33 -43.61
N ASP A 101 -4.91 -19.81 -44.40
CA ASP A 101 -5.37 -20.44 -45.63
C ASP A 101 -4.88 -19.63 -46.84
N SER A 102 -4.42 -20.34 -47.86
CA SER A 102 -3.41 -19.92 -48.83
C SER A 102 -4.04 -19.35 -50.13
N PRO A 103 -3.44 -19.47 -51.34
CA PRO A 103 -3.00 -18.32 -52.16
C PRO A 103 -3.75 -18.16 -53.51
N ASP A 104 -3.80 -16.96 -54.12
CA ASP A 104 -3.83 -16.82 -55.60
C ASP A 104 -3.52 -15.38 -56.12
N ILE A 105 -2.37 -15.23 -56.77
CA ILE A 105 -2.10 -14.64 -58.10
C ILE A 105 -2.86 -13.36 -58.56
N LYS A 106 -2.15 -12.23 -58.75
CA LYS A 106 -1.86 -11.55 -60.06
C LYS A 106 -1.42 -10.08 -59.92
N ARG A 107 -0.46 -9.75 -60.82
CA ARG A 107 -0.23 -8.47 -61.53
C ARG A 107 0.29 -7.27 -60.72
N LEU A 108 1.55 -6.84 -60.89
CA LEU A 108 2.25 -6.24 -62.05
C LEU A 108 2.16 -4.69 -62.02
N GLU A 109 3.36 -4.10 -61.91
CA GLU A 109 3.80 -2.71 -62.15
C GLU A 109 3.29 -1.62 -61.21
N GLU A 110 4.21 -0.96 -60.50
CA GLU A 110 4.75 0.30 -61.02
C GLU A 110 6.15 0.60 -60.41
N LYS A 111 6.90 1.39 -61.18
CA LYS A 111 8.36 1.50 -61.30
C LYS A 111 9.04 2.48 -60.34
N ALA A 112 10.36 2.29 -60.31
CA ALA A 112 11.45 3.27 -60.19
C ALA A 112 11.69 3.85 -58.78
N ALA A 113 12.63 3.29 -58.01
CA ALA A 113 14.08 3.50 -58.12
C ALA A 113 14.55 4.78 -57.42
N GLY A 114 14.87 4.65 -56.13
CA GLY A 114 15.88 5.45 -55.45
C GLY A 114 17.13 4.58 -55.32
N ASP A 115 18.03 4.66 -56.30
CA ASP A 115 19.31 3.95 -56.30
C ASP A 115 20.33 4.78 -55.53
N GLY A 116 20.80 4.25 -54.41
CA GLY A 116 22.11 4.58 -53.88
C GLY A 116 23.00 3.37 -54.09
N ASN A 117 24.18 3.54 -54.68
CA ASN A 117 25.47 3.43 -53.96
C ASN A 117 26.66 3.27 -54.93
N PHE A 118 27.67 4.13 -54.77
CA PHE A 118 29.12 3.92 -54.90
C PHE A 118 29.75 3.25 -56.14
N LYS A 119 30.78 3.94 -56.70
CA LYS A 119 32.08 3.30 -56.97
C LYS A 119 33.25 4.30 -57.02
N ASN A 120 34.30 3.93 -56.28
CA ASN A 120 35.72 4.33 -56.31
C ASN A 120 36.14 5.80 -56.31
#